data_AF-A0A3E0KNI2-F1
#
_entry.id   AF-A0A3E0KNI2-F1
#
_cell.length_a   1.000
_cell.length_b   1.000
_cell.length_c   1.000
_cell.angle_alpha   90.00
_cell.angle_beta   90.00
_cell.angle_gamma   90.00
#
_symmetry.space_group_name_H-M   'P 1'
#
loop_
_entity.id
_entity.type
_entity.pdbx_description
1 polymer ?
#
loop_
_entity_poly.entity_id
_entity_poly.type
_entity_poly.pdbx_seq_one_letter_code
_entity_poly.pdbx_strand_id
1 'polypeptide(L)'
;MAQGQKRNRALVPQAQSALDRLKQEVATELGIPNYQGYLGDVPARLNGAVGGNMVRRMIAAAEQALIQQTAAQVQAGFRQGLQQGLQQFTPMTPAGQTPNPFQVQVPPAQ
;
A
#
# COMPACT_ATOMS: atom_id res chain seq x y z
N MET A 1 -41.83 4.97 -10.09
CA MET A 1 -40.42 5.41 -10.15
C MET A 1 -39.88 5.52 -8.73
N ALA A 2 -39.03 4.59 -8.29
CA ALA A 2 -38.42 4.69 -6.96
C ALA A 2 -37.20 5.63 -7.07
N GLN A 3 -37.25 6.79 -6.41
CA GLN A 3 -36.10 7.66 -6.21
C GLN A 3 -35.09 6.94 -5.30
N GLY A 4 -34.29 6.06 -5.91
CA GLY A 4 -33.22 5.32 -5.25
C GLY A 4 -32.15 6.27 -4.74
N GLN A 5 -31.84 6.15 -3.47
CA GLN A 5 -30.91 6.99 -2.74
C GLN A 5 -29.55 7.08 -3.46
N LYS A 6 -29.10 8.31 -3.76
CA LYS A 6 -27.73 8.64 -4.25
C LYS A 6 -26.64 8.40 -3.18
N ARG A 7 -26.69 7.26 -2.50
CA ARG A 7 -25.76 6.93 -1.39
C ARG A 7 -24.58 6.07 -1.83
N ASN A 8 -24.54 5.60 -3.07
CA ASN A 8 -23.39 4.86 -3.58
C ASN A 8 -22.30 5.83 -4.06
N ARG A 9 -21.76 6.63 -3.13
CA ARG A 9 -20.57 7.44 -3.37
C ARG A 9 -19.36 6.53 -3.21
N ALA A 10 -18.48 6.52 -4.21
CA ALA A 10 -17.21 5.81 -4.09
C ALA A 10 -16.48 6.30 -2.82
N LEU A 11 -16.09 5.37 -1.94
CA LEU A 11 -15.38 5.66 -0.68
C LEU A 11 -14.08 6.44 -0.93
N VAL A 12 -13.44 6.17 -2.07
CA VAL A 12 -12.23 6.86 -2.53
C VAL A 12 -12.54 7.54 -3.88
N PRO A 13 -12.84 8.85 -3.90
CA PRO A 13 -13.17 9.58 -5.13
C PRO A 13 -12.08 9.51 -6.19
N GLN A 14 -10.81 9.46 -5.77
CA GLN A 14 -9.64 9.41 -6.65
C GLN A 14 -9.58 8.09 -7.44
N ALA A 15 -10.18 7.02 -6.93
CA ALA A 15 -10.21 5.71 -7.58
C ALA A 15 -11.32 5.58 -8.63
N GLN A 16 -12.25 6.54 -8.74
CA GLN A 16 -13.41 6.42 -9.64
C GLN A 16 -13.00 6.12 -11.09
N SER A 17 -12.03 6.86 -11.63
CA SER A 17 -11.56 6.65 -13.01
C SER A 17 -10.90 5.28 -13.21
N ALA A 18 -10.20 4.76 -12.19
CA ALA A 18 -9.61 3.42 -12.25
C ALA A 18 -10.68 2.32 -12.18
N LEU A 19 -11.68 2.51 -11.31
CA LEU A 19 -12.82 1.60 -11.19
C LEU A 19 -13.67 1.56 -12.47
N ASP A 20 -13.85 2.70 -13.14
CA ASP A 20 -14.57 2.75 -14.42
C ASP A 20 -13.84 2.00 -15.54
N ARG A 21 -12.50 2.03 -15.57
CA ARG A 21 -11.70 1.24 -16.51
C ARG A 21 -11.81 -0.25 -16.21
N LEU A 22 -11.62 -0.63 -14.94
CA LEU A 22 -11.75 -2.02 -14.50
C LEU A 22 -13.14 -2.59 -14.81
N LYS A 23 -14.20 -1.78 -14.64
CA LYS A 23 -15.57 -2.16 -15.02
C LYS A 23 -15.68 -2.50 -16.50
N GLN A 24 -15.10 -1.66 -17.37
CA GLN A 24 -15.15 -1.84 -18.82
C GLN A 24 -14.37 -3.09 -19.24
N GLU A 25 -13.20 -3.32 -18.65
CA GLU A 25 -12.38 -4.52 -18.90
C GLU A 25 -13.15 -5.79 -18.50
N VAL A 26 -13.68 -5.83 -17.28
CA VAL A 26 -14.43 -7.00 -16.78
C VAL A 26 -15.72 -7.23 -17.59
N ALA A 27 -16.42 -6.16 -18.00
CA ALA A 27 -17.60 -6.30 -18.84
C ALA A 27 -17.26 -6.85 -20.23
N THR A 28 -16.14 -6.41 -20.81
CA THR A 28 -15.65 -6.90 -22.11
C THR A 28 -15.31 -8.38 -22.05
N GLU A 29 -14.63 -8.83 -20.99
CA GLU A 29 -14.30 -10.25 -20.78
C GLU A 29 -15.53 -11.13 -20.59
N LEU A 30 -16.57 -10.62 -19.93
CA LEU A 30 -17.83 -11.33 -19.74
C LEU A 30 -18.72 -11.32 -20.99
N GLY A 31 -18.25 -10.74 -22.10
CA GLY A 31 -18.96 -10.69 -23.37
C GLY A 31 -20.15 -9.76 -23.37
N ILE A 32 -20.17 -8.73 -22.51
CA ILE A 32 -21.23 -7.73 -22.46
C ILE A 32 -20.73 -6.47 -23.21
N PRO A 33 -21.06 -6.32 -24.50
CA PRO A 33 -20.64 -5.15 -25.28
C PRO A 33 -21.29 -3.88 -24.73
N ASN A 34 -20.56 -2.77 -24.77
CA ASN A 34 -21.06 -1.42 -24.45
C ASN A 34 -21.73 -1.29 -23.06
N TYR A 35 -21.02 -1.68 -22.01
CA TYR A 35 -21.42 -1.48 -20.61
C TYR A 35 -21.31 0.01 -20.17
N GLN A 36 -22.00 0.89 -20.89
CA GLN A 36 -22.03 2.33 -20.70
C GLN A 36 -23.47 2.84 -20.82
N GLY A 37 -23.91 3.68 -19.88
CA GLY A 37 -25.24 4.26 -19.91
C GLY A 37 -26.31 3.38 -19.25
N TYR A 38 -27.47 3.25 -19.89
CA TYR A 38 -28.63 2.53 -19.33
C TYR A 38 -28.42 1.02 -19.41
N LEU A 39 -28.26 0.38 -18.25
CA LEU A 39 -28.01 -1.06 -18.10
C LEU A 39 -29.29 -1.87 -17.87
N GLY A 40 -30.47 -1.28 -18.12
CA GLY A 40 -31.76 -1.91 -17.84
C GLY A 40 -32.11 -3.07 -18.78
N ASP A 41 -31.55 -3.08 -19.98
CA ASP A 41 -31.73 -4.17 -20.96
C ASP A 41 -30.78 -5.35 -20.69
N VAL A 42 -29.76 -5.15 -19.85
CA VAL A 42 -28.83 -6.20 -19.44
C VAL A 42 -29.45 -6.98 -18.28
N PRO A 43 -29.55 -8.32 -18.37
CA PRO A 43 -30.02 -9.16 -17.28
C PRO A 43 -29.34 -8.84 -15.95
N ALA A 44 -30.12 -8.69 -14.88
CA ALA A 44 -29.60 -8.37 -13.54
C ALA A 44 -28.49 -9.35 -13.06
N ARG A 45 -28.57 -10.61 -13.49
CA ARG A 45 -27.55 -11.64 -13.21
C ARG A 45 -26.19 -11.31 -13.85
N LEU A 46 -26.19 -10.77 -15.06
CA LEU A 46 -24.97 -10.37 -15.78
C LEU A 46 -24.36 -9.11 -15.16
N ASN A 47 -25.18 -8.10 -14.88
CA ASN A 47 -24.73 -6.89 -14.17
C ASN A 47 -24.13 -7.24 -12.79
N GLY A 48 -24.76 -8.18 -12.06
CA GLY A 48 -24.23 -8.71 -10.81
C GLY A 48 -22.91 -9.47 -10.97
N ALA A 49 -22.77 -10.26 -12.05
CA ALA A 49 -21.53 -10.97 -12.35
C ALA A 49 -20.36 -10.02 -12.64
N VAL A 50 -20.60 -8.89 -13.33
CA VAL A 50 -19.59 -7.85 -13.57
C VAL A 50 -19.09 -7.27 -12.24
N GLY A 51 -20.01 -6.83 -11.38
CA GLY A 51 -19.66 -6.28 -10.06
C GLY A 51 -18.92 -7.29 -9.18
N GLY A 52 -19.37 -8.55 -9.16
CA GLY A 52 -18.70 -9.61 -8.40
C GLY A 52 -17.29 -9.91 -8.89
N ASN A 53 -17.06 -9.95 -10.21
CA ASN A 53 -15.73 -10.17 -10.78
C ASN A 53 -14.78 -8.99 -10.53
N MET A 54 -15.30 -7.75 -10.57
CA MET A 54 -14.53 -6.57 -10.18
C MET A 54 -14.03 -6.68 -8.73
N VAL A 55 -14.91 -7.05 -7.79
CA VAL A 55 -14.55 -7.21 -6.37
C VAL A 55 -13.53 -8.34 -6.17
N ARG A 56 -13.72 -9.50 -6.82
CA ARG A 56 -12.74 -10.61 -6.74
C ARG A 56 -11.35 -10.17 -7.20
N ARG A 57 -11.26 -9.42 -8.30
CA ARG A 57 -9.98 -8.91 -8.83
C ARG A 57 -9.32 -7.90 -7.88
N MET A 58 -10.11 -6.99 -7.30
CA MET A 58 -9.60 -6.03 -6.33
C MET A 58 -9.07 -6.74 -5.08
N ILE A 59 -9.77 -7.75 -4.58
CA ILE A 59 -9.33 -8.54 -3.42
C ILE A 59 -8.04 -9.31 -3.76
N ALA A 60 -7.98 -9.99 -4.91
CA ALA A 60 -6.79 -10.71 -5.33
C ALA A 60 -5.56 -9.78 -5.44
N ALA A 61 -5.73 -8.58 -6.03
CA ALA A 61 -4.66 -7.59 -6.11
C ALA A 61 -4.27 -7.04 -4.72
N ALA A 62 -5.24 -6.84 -3.83
CA ALA A 62 -4.98 -6.40 -2.46
C ALA A 62 -4.24 -7.48 -1.64
N GLU A 63 -4.60 -8.76 -1.78
CA GLU A 63 -3.90 -9.88 -1.16
C GLU A 63 -2.45 -9.95 -1.64
N GLN A 64 -2.20 -9.81 -2.94
CA GLN A 64 -0.86 -9.74 -3.50
C GLN A 64 -0.06 -8.55 -2.95
N ALA A 65 -0.66 -7.36 -2.89
CA ALA A 65 -0.01 -6.17 -2.35
C ALA A 65 0.32 -6.32 -0.86
N LEU A 66 -0.57 -6.93 -0.08
CA LEU A 66 -0.35 -7.22 1.35
C LEU A 66 0.79 -8.21 1.55
N ILE A 67 0.85 -9.28 0.75
CA ILE A 67 1.97 -10.24 0.78
C ILE A 67 3.28 -9.51 0.44
N GLN A 68 3.29 -8.69 -0.61
CA GLN A 68 4.47 -7.92 -1.02
C GLN A 68 4.95 -6.98 0.09
N GLN A 69 4.03 -6.26 0.73
CA GLN A 69 4.34 -5.33 1.82
C GLN A 69 4.85 -6.07 3.06
N THR A 70 4.23 -7.20 3.39
CA THR A 70 4.63 -8.05 4.52
C THR A 70 6.01 -8.66 4.28
N ALA A 71 6.27 -9.20 3.08
CA ALA A 71 7.57 -9.76 2.71
C ALA A 71 8.70 -8.72 2.81
N ALA A 72 8.45 -7.48 2.36
CA ALA A 72 9.42 -6.39 2.47
C ALA A 72 9.76 -6.05 3.93
N GLN A 73 8.75 -6.04 4.81
CA GLN A 73 8.95 -5.78 6.25
C GLN A 73 9.67 -6.93 6.95
N VAL A 74 9.33 -8.18 6.64
CA VAL A 74 9.97 -9.37 7.21
C VAL A 74 11.44 -9.44 6.80
N GLN A 75 11.77 -9.15 5.53
CA GLN A 75 13.15 -9.15 5.06
C GLN A 75 13.98 -8.05 5.72
N ALA A 76 13.42 -6.85 5.91
CA ALA A 76 14.09 -5.75 6.61
C ALA A 76 14.37 -6.12 8.09
N GLY A 77 13.39 -6.68 8.78
CA GLY A 77 13.55 -7.11 10.18
C GLY A 77 14.54 -8.28 10.34
N PHE A 78 14.52 -9.25 9.42
CA PHE A 78 15.42 -10.39 9.47
C PHE A 78 16.88 -10.02 9.20
N ARG A 79 17.14 -9.13 8.22
CA ARG A 79 18.50 -8.63 7.96
C ARG A 79 19.05 -7.84 9.15
N GLN A 80 18.21 -7.04 9.81
CA GLN A 80 18.61 -6.29 10.99
C GLN A 80 18.93 -7.24 12.18
N GLY A 81 18.15 -8.31 12.35
CA GLY A 81 18.41 -9.33 13.38
C GLY A 81 19.70 -10.13 13.13
N LEU A 82 19.95 -10.56 11.89
CA LEU A 82 21.16 -11.30 11.53
C LEU A 82 22.44 -10.45 11.64
N GLN A 83 22.36 -9.14 11.38
CA GLN A 83 23.53 -8.26 11.43
C GLN A 83 23.90 -7.84 12.87
N GLN A 84 22.94 -7.88 13.80
CA GLN A 84 23.19 -7.64 15.23
C GLN A 84 23.83 -8.84 15.95
N GLY A 85 23.74 -10.06 15.40
CA GLY A 85 24.34 -11.26 16.00
C GLY A 85 25.86 -11.41 15.85
N LEU A 86 26.54 -10.51 15.12
CA LEU A 86 27.99 -10.60 14.84
C LEU A 86 28.82 -9.39 15.30
N GLN A 87 28.25 -8.46 16.07
CA GLN A 87 28.99 -7.29 16.56
C GLN A 87 28.76 -7.04 18.05
N GLN A 88 29.13 -8.00 18.89
CA GLN A 88 29.33 -7.77 20.32
C GLN A 88 30.37 -8.78 20.81
N PHE A 89 31.67 -8.49 20.65
CA PHE A 89 32.78 -8.91 21.50
C PHE A 89 34.07 -8.31 20.91
N THR A 90 34.24 -6.99 21.05
CA THR A 90 35.54 -6.36 20.86
C THR A 90 36.06 -5.96 22.24
N PRO A 91 37.23 -6.46 22.69
CA PRO A 91 37.78 -6.10 23.99
C PRO A 91 38.29 -4.65 24.00
N MET A 92 37.74 -3.87 24.94
CA MET A 92 38.29 -2.75 25.70
C MET A 92 39.43 -1.89 25.09
N THR A 93 39.19 -0.59 24.96
CA THR A 93 40.24 0.44 25.13
C THR A 93 39.68 1.60 25.96
N PRO A 94 40.20 1.89 27.16
CA PRO A 94 39.77 3.03 27.96
C PRO A 94 40.74 4.19 27.71
N ALA A 95 40.43 5.11 26.80
CA ALA A 95 41.12 6.39 26.74
C ALA A 95 40.39 7.39 25.84
N GLY A 96 39.92 8.50 26.42
CA GLY A 96 39.96 9.78 25.72
C GLY A 96 38.63 10.39 25.33
N GLN A 97 38.11 11.21 26.26
CA GLN A 97 37.48 12.51 25.99
C GLN A 97 36.03 12.50 25.49
N THR A 98 35.13 12.60 26.46
CA THR A 98 33.99 13.54 26.39
C THR A 98 34.47 14.90 25.87
N PRO A 99 33.86 15.48 24.82
CA PRO A 99 34.02 16.89 24.54
C PRO A 99 33.27 17.64 25.64
N ASN A 100 33.99 18.08 26.67
CA ASN A 100 33.45 19.01 27.65
C ASN A 100 33.08 20.31 26.92
N PRO A 101 31.81 20.77 26.93
CA PRO A 101 31.36 21.98 26.23
C PRO A 101 31.80 23.29 26.91
N PHE A 102 32.73 23.23 27.87
CA PHE A 102 33.20 24.35 28.70
C PHE A 102 34.70 24.60 28.56
N GLN A 103 35.31 24.32 27.40
CA GLN A 103 36.71 24.66 27.15
C GLN A 103 36.91 26.18 27.27
N VAL A 104 37.41 26.62 28.43
CA VAL A 104 37.93 27.96 28.67
C VAL A 104 39.22 28.09 27.86
N GLN A 105 39.16 28.90 26.80
CA GLN A 105 40.31 29.30 26.01
C GLN A 105 41.32 30.02 26.91
N VAL A 106 42.47 29.40 27.17
CA VAL A 106 43.61 30.08 27.81
C VAL A 106 44.50 30.65 26.69
N PRO A 107 44.79 31.96 26.66
CA PRO A 107 45.67 32.56 25.66
C PRO A 107 47.15 32.21 25.92
N PRO A 108 48.02 32.24 24.89
CA PRO A 108 49.42 31.86 25.02
C PRO A 108 50.24 32.89 25.83
N ALA A 109 51.20 32.36 26.59
CA ALA A 109 52.07 33.07 27.52
C ALA A 109 52.99 34.13 26.86
N GLN A 110 53.23 35.22 27.61
CA GLN A 110 54.51 35.92 27.66
C GLN A 110 55.18 35.58 29.00
#